data_AF-A0A1J5H9L4-F1
#
_entry.id   AF-A0A1J5H9L4-F1
#
_cell.length_a   1.000
_cell.length_b   1.000
_cell.length_c   1.000
_cell.angle_alpha   90.00
_cell.angle_beta   90.00
_cell.angle_gamma   90.00
#
_symmetry.space_group_name_H-M   'P 1'
#
loop_
_entity.id
_entity.type
_entity.pdbx_description
1 polymer ?
#
loop_
_entity_poly.entity_id
_entity_poly.type
_entity_poly.pdbx_seq_one_letter_code
_entity_poly.pdbx_strand_id
1 'polypeptide(L)'
;MAIKVGYQNLYIWLGLAIATVSFTAIACAADANSKDGIEQPYQKVGNVRTLPSLQTRAKPPLQPETLHLGMLESQFFEYAKDNNWAAIATTQREQYTMHQLQPGGEGLYALPDRKLVYVRGFTASIYFENERLMGMRLTADNRDRPMTTGDLLLLVRAWFPDDMLSVIYQVAPDDPRKSVVETLIGTIPKSFEQDLGKVSLPFCRAIVFPSPIPVNTLSTCNLSI
;
A
#
# COMPACT_ATOMS: atom_id res chain seq x y z
N MET A 1 -2.08 -69.13 11.12
CA MET A 1 -2.17 -67.81 11.78
C MET A 1 -2.59 -66.80 10.71
N ALA A 2 -3.52 -65.93 11.04
CA ALA A 2 -4.54 -65.38 10.14
C ALA A 2 -4.05 -64.54 8.95
N ILE A 3 -4.66 -64.80 7.77
CA ILE A 3 -4.76 -63.89 6.61
C ILE A 3 -6.25 -63.61 6.41
N LYS A 4 -6.64 -62.33 6.42
CA LYS A 4 -7.98 -61.77 6.15
C LYS A 4 -7.83 -60.24 6.30
N VAL A 5 -8.40 -59.29 5.55
CA VAL A 5 -9.47 -59.09 4.55
C VAL A 5 -9.12 -57.69 3.94
N GLY A 6 -9.07 -57.41 2.64
CA GLY A 6 -10.16 -57.34 1.66
C GLY A 6 -10.98 -56.04 1.80
N TYR A 7 -10.87 -55.07 0.88
CA TYR A 7 -11.98 -54.15 0.61
C TYR A 7 -12.05 -53.83 -0.88
N GLN A 8 -13.18 -54.21 -1.46
CA GLN A 8 -13.60 -54.01 -2.83
C GLN A 8 -14.53 -52.79 -2.89
N ASN A 9 -14.29 -51.96 -3.90
CA ASN A 9 -15.25 -51.44 -4.88
C ASN A 9 -16.53 -50.64 -4.49
N LEU A 10 -16.68 -49.55 -5.27
CA LEU A 10 -17.87 -49.13 -6.05
C LEU A 10 -18.89 -48.09 -5.49
N TYR A 11 -18.98 -46.99 -6.26
CA TYR A 11 -20.15 -46.16 -6.68
C TYR A 11 -20.70 -45.17 -5.64
N ILE A 12 -21.14 -43.95 -6.01
CA ILE A 12 -22.31 -43.64 -6.86
C ILE A 12 -22.23 -42.21 -7.45
N TRP A 13 -22.70 -42.08 -8.69
CA TRP A 13 -23.03 -40.87 -9.45
C TRP A 13 -24.35 -40.20 -9.01
N LEU A 14 -24.50 -38.87 -9.22
CA LEU A 14 -25.69 -38.06 -9.60
C LEU A 14 -25.55 -36.65 -8.97
N GLY A 15 -25.87 -35.50 -9.58
CA GLY A 15 -26.47 -35.13 -10.86
C GLY A 15 -26.88 -33.62 -10.82
N LEU A 16 -26.96 -32.98 -12.01
CA LEU A 16 -27.83 -31.87 -12.50
C LEU A 16 -28.57 -30.93 -11.49
N ALA A 17 -28.91 -29.65 -11.72
CA ALA A 17 -28.89 -28.71 -12.85
C ALA A 17 -29.32 -27.28 -12.38
N ILE A 18 -28.84 -26.26 -13.11
CA ILE A 18 -29.39 -24.93 -13.52
C ILE A 18 -30.64 -24.34 -12.81
N ALA A 19 -30.54 -23.05 -12.41
CA ALA A 19 -31.62 -22.07 -12.59
C ALA A 19 -31.09 -20.60 -12.63
N THR A 20 -31.18 -19.99 -13.80
CA THR A 20 -31.08 -18.54 -14.06
C THR A 20 -32.36 -17.83 -13.64
N VAL A 21 -32.27 -16.65 -13.02
CA VAL A 21 -33.39 -15.69 -12.96
C VAL A 21 -32.88 -14.29 -13.32
N SER A 22 -33.30 -13.84 -14.49
CA SER A 22 -33.18 -12.47 -14.98
C SER A 22 -34.41 -11.68 -14.54
N PHE A 23 -34.26 -10.47 -14.02
CA PHE A 23 -35.36 -9.51 -13.90
C PHE A 23 -35.12 -8.32 -14.81
N THR A 24 -36.08 -8.12 -15.70
CA THR A 24 -36.19 -7.06 -16.70
C THR A 24 -36.55 -5.72 -16.07
N ALA A 25 -36.07 -4.67 -16.74
CA ALA A 25 -36.35 -3.26 -16.47
C ALA A 25 -37.84 -2.90 -16.64
N ILE A 26 -38.29 -1.90 -15.87
CA ILE A 26 -39.47 -1.10 -16.20
C ILE A 26 -38.97 0.32 -16.50
N ALA A 27 -39.28 0.78 -17.71
CA ALA A 27 -39.03 2.13 -18.19
C ALA A 27 -40.29 2.99 -18.09
N CYS A 28 -40.05 4.29 -17.91
CA CYS A 28 -40.79 5.46 -18.37
C CYS A 28 -42.26 5.68 -17.96
N ALA A 29 -42.49 6.82 -17.32
CA ALA A 29 -43.47 7.80 -17.80
C ALA A 29 -43.01 9.21 -17.40
N ALA A 30 -42.67 10.02 -18.40
CA ALA A 30 -42.70 11.47 -18.29
C ALA A 30 -44.13 11.92 -18.56
N ASP A 31 -44.62 12.94 -17.85
CA ASP A 31 -45.52 13.90 -18.47
C ASP A 31 -45.44 15.25 -17.75
N ALA A 32 -45.23 16.28 -18.56
CA ALA A 32 -45.26 17.67 -18.20
C ALA A 32 -46.71 18.17 -18.15
N ASN A 33 -46.99 19.19 -17.33
CA ASN A 33 -47.67 20.38 -17.86
C ASN A 33 -47.65 21.57 -16.90
N SER A 34 -47.40 22.71 -17.54
CA SER A 34 -47.41 24.09 -17.05
C SER A 34 -48.76 24.57 -16.54
N LYS A 35 -48.76 25.58 -15.65
CA LYS A 35 -49.62 26.76 -15.79
C LYS A 35 -49.16 27.94 -14.91
N ASP A 36 -49.12 29.09 -15.57
CA ASP A 36 -48.87 30.45 -15.08
C ASP A 36 -49.77 30.89 -13.93
N GLY A 37 -49.28 31.88 -13.15
CA GLY A 37 -50.18 32.85 -12.54
C GLY A 37 -49.63 33.71 -11.39
N ILE A 38 -49.06 34.87 -11.76
CA ILE A 38 -49.15 36.20 -11.08
C ILE A 38 -48.56 36.36 -9.66
N GLU A 39 -47.55 37.24 -9.51
CA GLU A 39 -47.56 38.51 -8.72
C GLU A 39 -46.13 39.07 -8.49
N GLN A 40 -45.94 40.36 -8.82
CA GLN A 40 -44.75 41.20 -8.53
C GLN A 40 -44.71 41.54 -7.01
N PRO A 41 -43.76 42.30 -6.39
CA PRO A 41 -42.66 43.10 -6.95
C PRO A 41 -41.32 43.14 -6.12
N TYR A 42 -40.31 43.84 -6.64
CA TYR A 42 -39.09 44.35 -5.99
C TYR A 42 -38.24 43.41 -5.10
N GLN A 43 -37.10 42.94 -5.63
CA GLN A 43 -35.99 42.48 -4.79
C GLN A 43 -34.67 43.14 -5.19
N LYS A 44 -34.05 43.78 -4.19
CA LYS A 44 -32.81 44.55 -4.24
C LYS A 44 -31.68 43.77 -4.93
N VAL A 45 -31.00 44.47 -5.83
CA VAL A 45 -29.70 44.07 -6.39
C VAL A 45 -28.69 43.92 -5.25
N GLY A 46 -28.20 42.70 -5.10
CA GLY A 46 -27.22 42.32 -4.08
C GLY A 46 -27.17 40.82 -3.95
N ASN A 47 -26.89 40.10 -5.04
CA ASN A 47 -26.58 38.67 -4.94
C ASN A 47 -25.38 38.53 -4.01
N VAL A 48 -25.61 38.01 -2.81
CA VAL A 48 -24.57 37.51 -1.93
C VAL A 48 -23.75 36.55 -2.78
N ARG A 49 -22.48 36.89 -3.03
CA ARG A 49 -21.51 35.94 -3.58
C ARG A 49 -21.40 34.81 -2.56
N THR A 50 -22.17 33.76 -2.75
CA THR A 50 -21.86 32.48 -2.15
C THR A 50 -20.48 32.11 -2.66
N LEU A 51 -19.50 32.16 -1.77
CA LEU A 51 -18.23 31.51 -2.02
C LEU A 51 -18.55 30.07 -2.45
N PRO A 52 -17.94 29.55 -3.54
CA PRO A 52 -18.11 28.15 -3.88
C PRO A 52 -17.79 27.35 -2.62
N SER A 53 -18.61 26.33 -2.33
CA SER A 53 -18.34 25.48 -1.18
C SER A 53 -16.87 25.05 -1.27
N LEU A 54 -16.14 25.21 -0.17
CA LEU A 54 -14.85 24.57 0.00
C LEU A 54 -15.13 23.07 -0.01
N GLN A 55 -15.33 22.51 -1.21
CA GLN A 55 -15.09 21.11 -1.46
C GLN A 55 -13.61 20.93 -1.16
N THR A 56 -13.33 20.62 0.11
CA THR A 56 -12.14 19.87 0.48
C THR A 56 -12.07 18.76 -0.55
N ARG A 57 -11.10 18.84 -1.47
CA ARG A 57 -10.86 17.86 -2.51
C ARG A 57 -10.95 16.51 -1.82
N ALA A 58 -12.05 15.79 -2.02
CA ALA A 58 -12.22 14.49 -1.42
C ALA A 58 -10.99 13.72 -1.87
N LYS A 59 -10.20 13.22 -0.90
CA LYS A 59 -9.08 12.33 -1.22
C LYS A 59 -9.62 11.32 -2.23
N PRO A 60 -8.94 11.08 -3.37
CA PRO A 60 -9.29 9.95 -4.20
C PRO A 60 -9.50 8.75 -3.28
N PRO A 61 -10.57 7.94 -3.45
CA PRO A 61 -10.78 6.80 -2.58
C PRO A 61 -9.48 6.00 -2.54
N LEU A 62 -8.98 5.73 -1.31
CA LEU A 62 -7.83 4.86 -1.08
C LEU A 62 -8.01 3.67 -2.02
N GLN A 63 -7.08 3.48 -2.96
CA GLN A 63 -7.18 2.30 -3.80
C GLN A 63 -7.11 1.12 -2.82
N PRO A 64 -8.13 0.24 -2.78
CA PRO A 64 -8.29 -0.76 -1.73
C PRO A 64 -7.11 -1.76 -1.62
N GLU A 65 -6.13 -1.66 -2.51
CA GLU A 65 -4.96 -2.52 -2.66
C GLU A 65 -3.63 -1.80 -2.32
N THR A 66 -3.66 -0.65 -1.61
CA THR A 66 -2.46 0.14 -1.31
C THR A 66 -2.08 0.12 0.16
N LEU A 67 -0.78 0.09 0.45
CA LEU A 67 -0.27 0.16 1.80
C LEU A 67 -0.47 1.56 2.37
N HIS A 68 -0.77 1.63 3.66
CA HIS A 68 -0.86 2.89 4.40
C HIS A 68 -0.45 2.68 5.85
N LEU A 69 0.16 3.69 6.46
CA LEU A 69 0.47 3.62 7.89
C LEU A 69 -0.82 3.51 8.71
N GLY A 70 -0.78 2.69 9.77
CA GLY A 70 -1.95 2.37 10.59
C GLY A 70 -2.89 1.31 10.00
N MET A 71 -2.55 0.71 8.84
CA MET A 71 -3.24 -0.47 8.33
C MET A 71 -3.26 -1.58 9.38
N LEU A 72 -4.38 -2.32 9.48
CA LEU A 72 -4.46 -3.48 10.37
C LEU A 72 -3.54 -4.60 9.89
N GLU A 73 -2.97 -5.34 10.82
CA GLU A 73 -2.10 -6.49 10.53
C GLU A 73 -2.79 -7.51 9.61
N SER A 74 -4.08 -7.80 9.84
CA SER A 74 -4.87 -8.68 8.97
C SER A 74 -4.97 -8.17 7.53
N GLN A 75 -5.23 -6.88 7.36
CA GLN A 75 -5.30 -6.24 6.03
C GLN A 75 -3.95 -6.25 5.32
N PHE A 76 -2.85 -6.05 6.07
CA PHE A 76 -1.51 -6.17 5.51
C PHE A 76 -1.25 -7.58 4.99
N PHE A 77 -1.66 -8.62 5.72
CA PHE A 77 -1.45 -10.00 5.28
C PHE A 77 -2.33 -10.39 4.09
N GLU A 78 -3.54 -9.83 3.96
CA GLU A 78 -4.34 -9.95 2.74
C GLU A 78 -3.60 -9.34 1.55
N TYR A 79 -3.12 -8.10 1.70
CA TYR A 79 -2.30 -7.43 0.69
C TYR A 79 -1.05 -8.26 0.32
N ALA A 80 -0.30 -8.71 1.32
CA ALA A 80 0.94 -9.46 1.13
C ALA A 80 0.68 -10.77 0.39
N LYS A 81 -0.41 -11.46 0.72
CA LYS A 81 -0.83 -12.69 0.04
C LYS A 81 -1.20 -12.43 -1.42
N ASP A 82 -1.99 -11.39 -1.69
CA ASP A 82 -2.41 -11.04 -3.05
C ASP A 82 -1.22 -10.61 -3.93
N ASN A 83 -0.14 -10.13 -3.32
CA ASN A 83 1.10 -9.74 -3.97
C ASN A 83 2.21 -10.81 -3.91
N ASN A 84 1.89 -12.04 -3.50
CA ASN A 84 2.83 -13.17 -3.44
C ASN A 84 4.05 -12.97 -2.52
N TRP A 85 3.89 -12.25 -1.41
CA TRP A 85 4.94 -12.11 -0.41
C TRP A 85 5.06 -13.39 0.41
N ALA A 86 6.28 -13.88 0.55
CA ALA A 86 6.58 -15.07 1.34
C ALA A 86 6.98 -14.68 2.76
N ALA A 87 6.30 -15.22 3.77
CA ALA A 87 6.70 -15.04 5.16
C ALA A 87 8.01 -15.78 5.47
N ILE A 88 8.90 -15.16 6.24
CA ILE A 88 10.20 -15.70 6.65
C ILE A 88 10.20 -15.98 8.16
N ALA A 89 9.89 -14.97 8.96
CA ALA A 89 9.97 -15.04 10.42
C ALA A 89 9.03 -14.03 11.07
N THR A 90 8.67 -14.30 12.33
CA THR A 90 7.93 -13.37 13.17
C THR A 90 8.65 -13.24 14.50
N THR A 91 8.83 -12.02 14.98
CA THR A 91 9.38 -11.71 16.31
C THR A 91 8.40 -10.82 17.05
N GLN A 92 8.08 -11.17 18.28
CA GLN A 92 7.20 -10.38 19.15
C GLN A 92 8.00 -9.83 20.32
N ARG A 93 7.82 -8.55 20.64
CA ARG A 93 8.43 -7.85 21.78
C ARG A 93 7.38 -6.94 22.42
N GLU A 94 6.84 -7.33 23.59
CA GLU A 94 5.79 -6.58 24.29
C GLU A 94 4.56 -6.32 23.40
N GLN A 95 4.15 -5.05 23.22
CA GLN A 95 3.08 -4.65 22.30
C GLN A 95 3.47 -4.59 20.81
N TYR A 96 4.72 -4.91 20.48
CA TYR A 96 5.25 -4.82 19.13
C TYR A 96 5.41 -6.19 18.47
N THR A 97 5.05 -6.26 17.20
CA THR A 97 5.28 -7.43 16.35
C THR A 97 6.09 -7.02 15.13
N MET A 98 7.10 -7.80 14.78
CA MET A 98 7.86 -7.66 13.55
C MET A 98 7.67 -8.92 12.71
N HIS A 99 7.16 -8.75 11.50
CA HIS A 99 7.11 -9.82 10.51
C HIS A 99 8.16 -9.58 9.44
N GLN A 100 8.96 -10.59 9.16
CA GLN A 100 9.93 -10.57 8.09
C GLN A 100 9.33 -11.31 6.89
N LEU A 101 9.25 -10.64 5.75
CA LEU A 101 8.71 -11.17 4.50
C LEU A 101 9.66 -10.92 3.33
N GLN A 102 9.59 -11.79 2.34
CA GLN A 102 10.25 -11.66 1.05
C GLN A 102 9.20 -11.31 -0.01
N PRO A 103 9.20 -10.10 -0.57
CA PRO A 103 8.30 -9.75 -1.68
C PRO A 103 8.53 -10.62 -2.92
N GLY A 104 7.45 -10.80 -3.69
CA GLY A 104 7.38 -11.73 -4.82
C GLY A 104 7.82 -11.15 -6.17
N GLY A 105 8.30 -9.91 -6.22
CA GLY A 105 8.67 -9.26 -7.48
C GLY A 105 7.49 -8.64 -8.22
N GLU A 106 6.39 -8.35 -7.53
CA GLU A 106 5.22 -7.73 -8.12
C GLU A 106 5.55 -6.36 -8.75
N GLY A 107 4.78 -5.97 -9.75
CA GLY A 107 4.94 -4.69 -10.44
C GLY A 107 3.90 -3.69 -9.94
N LEU A 108 4.36 -2.58 -9.37
CA LEU A 108 3.52 -1.49 -8.89
C LEU A 108 3.66 -0.27 -9.80
N TYR A 109 2.58 0.49 -9.96
CA TYR A 109 2.59 1.70 -10.77
C TYR A 109 2.75 2.95 -9.89
N ALA A 110 3.92 3.58 -9.97
CA ALA A 110 4.19 4.83 -9.27
C ALA A 110 3.55 6.01 -10.01
N LEU A 111 2.62 6.71 -9.36
CA LEU A 111 2.01 7.96 -9.86
C LEU A 111 2.99 9.15 -9.72
N PRO A 112 2.86 10.24 -10.50
CA PRO A 112 1.84 10.49 -11.51
C PRO A 112 2.15 9.81 -12.86
N ASP A 113 3.41 9.49 -13.13
CA ASP A 113 3.88 9.04 -14.45
C ASP A 113 3.50 7.60 -14.78
N ARG A 114 2.87 6.87 -13.83
CA ARG A 114 2.52 5.44 -13.92
C ARG A 114 3.72 4.60 -14.35
N LYS A 115 4.89 4.93 -13.80
CA LYS A 115 6.10 4.15 -14.05
C LYS A 115 5.98 2.82 -13.31
N LEU A 116 6.19 1.72 -14.03
CA LEU A 116 6.22 0.38 -13.44
C LEU A 116 7.50 0.23 -12.60
N VAL A 117 7.33 -0.18 -11.35
CA VAL A 117 8.39 -0.43 -10.37
C VAL A 117 8.23 -1.85 -9.84
N TYR A 118 9.30 -2.64 -9.89
CA TYR A 118 9.28 -4.02 -9.40
C TYR A 118 9.71 -4.11 -7.94
N VAL A 119 8.97 -4.90 -7.16
CA VAL A 119 9.19 -5.09 -5.73
C VAL A 119 10.07 -6.31 -5.46
N ARG A 120 11.39 -6.16 -5.61
CA ARG A 120 12.35 -7.27 -5.46
C ARG A 120 13.72 -6.79 -4.96
N GLY A 121 14.56 -7.74 -4.58
CA GLY A 121 15.95 -7.48 -4.18
C GLY A 121 16.15 -6.98 -2.75
N PHE A 122 15.18 -7.23 -1.88
CA PHE A 122 15.28 -6.92 -0.46
C PHE A 122 14.39 -7.85 0.35
N THR A 123 14.74 -8.01 1.62
CA THR A 123 13.85 -8.57 2.64
C THR A 123 13.19 -7.43 3.40
N ALA A 124 11.89 -7.53 3.65
CA ALA A 124 11.10 -6.51 4.33
C ALA A 124 10.77 -6.95 5.76
N SER A 125 11.19 -6.18 6.75
CA SER A 125 10.75 -6.30 8.15
C SER A 125 9.64 -5.29 8.40
N ILE A 126 8.45 -5.77 8.73
CA ILE A 126 7.22 -4.99 8.88
C ILE A 126 6.89 -4.90 10.35
N TYR A 127 6.75 -3.68 10.86
CA TYR A 127 6.58 -3.43 12.29
C TYR A 127 5.15 -3.01 12.61
N PHE A 128 4.58 -3.65 13.62
CA PHE A 128 3.25 -3.39 14.13
C PHE A 128 3.31 -2.99 15.60
N GLU A 129 2.45 -2.06 16.01
CA GLU A 129 2.15 -1.74 17.41
C GLU A 129 0.65 -1.89 17.61
N ASN A 130 0.22 -2.72 18.57
CA ASN A 130 -1.20 -2.99 18.80
C ASN A 130 -1.94 -3.35 17.48
N GLU A 131 -1.35 -4.24 16.67
CA GLU A 131 -1.88 -4.72 15.38
C GLU A 131 -1.95 -3.65 14.26
N ARG A 132 -1.32 -2.49 14.45
CA ARG A 132 -1.32 -1.38 13.47
C ARG A 132 0.06 -1.20 12.84
N LEU A 133 0.12 -1.11 11.52
CA LEU A 133 1.35 -0.92 10.77
C LEU A 133 2.02 0.41 11.13
N MET A 134 3.21 0.35 11.71
CA MET A 134 3.99 1.51 12.15
C MET A 134 5.04 1.93 11.10
N GLY A 135 5.61 0.94 10.43
CA GLY A 135 6.70 1.17 9.51
C GLY A 135 7.29 -0.13 8.96
N MET A 136 8.28 0.03 8.11
CA MET A 136 8.96 -1.05 7.43
C MET A 136 10.46 -0.78 7.37
N ARG A 137 11.25 -1.84 7.47
CA ARG A 137 12.68 -1.82 7.16
C ARG A 137 12.94 -2.71 5.97
N LEU A 138 13.64 -2.19 4.98
CA LEU A 138 14.09 -2.96 3.82
C LEU A 138 15.59 -3.19 3.95
N THR A 139 16.03 -4.44 3.84
CA THR A 139 17.45 -4.80 3.79
C THR A 139 17.74 -5.44 2.45
N ALA A 140 18.77 -4.98 1.75
CA ALA A 140 19.13 -5.52 0.44
C ALA A 140 19.38 -7.03 0.51
N ASP A 141 18.84 -7.77 -0.48
CA ASP A 141 19.18 -9.17 -0.69
C ASP A 141 20.30 -9.24 -1.74
N ASN A 142 21.45 -9.80 -1.33
CA ASN A 142 22.65 -9.93 -2.16
C ASN A 142 22.46 -10.84 -3.38
N ARG A 143 21.37 -11.61 -3.44
CA ARG A 143 21.06 -12.51 -4.57
C ARG A 143 20.51 -11.79 -5.78
N ASP A 144 20.05 -10.56 -5.60
CA ASP A 144 19.30 -9.83 -6.62
C ASP A 144 19.97 -8.52 -7.01
N ARG A 145 19.46 -7.87 -8.05
CA ARG A 145 19.96 -6.54 -8.46
C ARG A 145 19.73 -5.54 -7.32
N PRO A 146 20.76 -4.81 -6.88
CA PRO A 146 20.59 -3.79 -5.86
C PRO A 146 19.63 -2.67 -6.30
N MET A 147 18.77 -2.25 -5.38
CA MET A 147 17.81 -1.15 -5.59
C MET A 147 18.54 0.20 -5.54
N THR A 148 18.31 1.06 -6.53
CA THR A 148 18.87 2.43 -6.49
C THR A 148 18.03 3.33 -5.60
N THR A 149 18.58 4.49 -5.18
CA THR A 149 17.80 5.48 -4.43
C THR A 149 16.56 5.95 -5.20
N GLY A 150 16.66 6.13 -6.53
CA GLY A 150 15.52 6.53 -7.35
C GLY A 150 14.42 5.47 -7.39
N ASP A 151 14.80 4.20 -7.52
CA ASP A 151 13.86 3.08 -7.50
C ASP A 151 13.18 2.96 -6.12
N LEU A 152 13.93 3.15 -5.03
CA LEU A 152 13.39 3.15 -3.67
C LEU A 152 12.28 4.19 -3.51
N LEU A 153 12.52 5.44 -3.90
CA LEU A 153 11.54 6.51 -3.69
C LEU A 153 10.28 6.31 -4.54
N LEU A 154 10.44 5.77 -5.75
CA LEU A 154 9.30 5.39 -6.59
C LEU A 154 8.53 4.21 -5.98
N LEU A 155 9.23 3.23 -5.43
CA LEU A 155 8.64 2.09 -4.73
C LEU A 155 7.83 2.52 -3.51
N VAL A 156 8.43 3.31 -2.62
CA VAL A 156 7.76 3.84 -1.42
C VAL A 156 6.49 4.59 -1.82
N ARG A 157 6.56 5.39 -2.87
CA ARG A 157 5.39 6.12 -3.36
C ARG A 157 4.32 5.23 -4.00
N ALA A 158 4.73 4.14 -4.66
CA ALA A 158 3.79 3.19 -5.23
C ALA A 158 3.05 2.41 -4.13
N TRP A 159 3.75 2.07 -3.05
CA TRP A 159 3.14 1.44 -1.87
C TRP A 159 2.26 2.38 -1.07
N PHE A 160 2.75 3.59 -0.81
CA PHE A 160 2.13 4.59 0.06
C PHE A 160 1.76 5.86 -0.73
N PRO A 161 0.78 5.78 -1.66
CA PRO A 161 0.48 6.89 -2.56
C PRO A 161 -0.12 8.11 -1.85
N ASP A 162 -0.72 7.91 -0.67
CA ASP A 162 -1.48 8.93 0.06
C ASP A 162 -0.78 9.46 1.33
N ASP A 163 0.37 8.90 1.69
CA ASP A 163 1.11 9.26 2.89
C ASP A 163 2.28 10.20 2.57
N MET A 164 2.55 11.12 3.49
CA MET A 164 3.79 11.87 3.52
C MET A 164 4.78 11.14 4.42
N LEU A 165 5.86 10.61 3.85
CA LEU A 165 6.77 9.71 4.55
C LEU A 165 8.18 10.27 4.61
N SER A 166 8.79 10.14 5.79
CA SER A 166 10.24 10.26 5.96
C SER A 166 10.88 8.91 5.67
N VAL A 167 11.64 8.82 4.59
CA VAL A 167 12.41 7.64 4.22
C VAL A 167 13.86 7.87 4.63
N ILE A 168 14.37 7.02 5.50
CA ILE A 168 15.77 7.02 5.94
C ILE A 168 16.46 5.84 5.27
N TYR A 169 17.61 6.03 4.64
CA TYR A 169 18.29 4.98 3.89
C TYR A 169 19.81 5.11 3.92
N GLN A 170 20.50 3.99 3.78
CA GLN A 170 21.97 3.93 3.63
C GLN A 170 22.33 3.53 2.21
N VAL A 171 23.43 4.09 1.71
CA VAL A 171 23.93 3.86 0.36
C VAL A 171 25.34 3.28 0.41
N ALA A 172 25.63 2.30 -0.45
CA ALA A 172 26.98 1.77 -0.62
C ALA A 172 27.92 2.87 -1.16
N PRO A 173 29.02 3.21 -0.47
CA PRO A 173 29.84 4.38 -0.80
C PRO A 173 30.60 4.23 -2.12
N ASP A 174 31.04 3.01 -2.46
CA ASP A 174 31.85 2.73 -3.64
C ASP A 174 31.01 2.41 -4.89
N ASP A 175 29.68 2.42 -4.78
CA ASP A 175 28.82 2.12 -5.91
C ASP A 175 28.45 3.40 -6.68
N PRO A 176 28.85 3.54 -7.97
CA PRO A 176 28.47 4.68 -8.80
C PRO A 176 26.95 4.80 -8.98
N ARG A 177 26.20 3.72 -8.79
CA ARG A 177 24.72 3.72 -8.89
C ARG A 177 24.01 4.06 -7.59
N LYS A 178 24.76 4.27 -6.49
CA LYS A 178 24.21 4.59 -5.18
C LYS A 178 23.16 3.58 -4.73
N SER A 179 23.52 2.30 -4.78
CA SER A 179 22.66 1.21 -4.33
C SER A 179 22.35 1.34 -2.85
N VAL A 180 21.08 1.12 -2.54
CA VAL A 180 20.52 1.15 -1.19
C VAL A 180 20.88 -0.15 -0.47
N VAL A 181 21.41 -0.03 0.74
CA VAL A 181 21.80 -1.17 1.58
C VAL A 181 20.72 -1.46 2.60
N GLU A 182 20.24 -0.42 3.26
CA GLU A 182 19.22 -0.48 4.30
C GLU A 182 18.27 0.72 4.15
N THR A 183 16.99 0.52 4.43
CA THR A 183 15.98 1.57 4.43
C THR A 183 15.02 1.42 5.59
N LEU A 184 14.59 2.54 6.15
CA LEU A 184 13.55 2.68 7.16
C LEU A 184 12.45 3.57 6.59
N ILE A 185 11.21 3.08 6.62
CA ILE A 185 10.00 3.75 6.14
C ILE A 185 9.04 3.83 7.32
N GLY A 186 8.51 5.02 7.61
CA GLY A 186 7.65 5.24 8.76
C GLY A 186 8.43 5.20 10.08
N THR A 187 7.82 4.65 11.12
CA THR A 187 8.38 4.61 12.47
C THR A 187 8.81 3.19 12.82
N ILE A 188 10.06 3.03 13.23
CA ILE A 188 10.56 1.75 13.76
C ILE A 188 10.40 1.80 15.29
N PRO A 189 9.78 0.80 15.93
CA PRO A 189 9.68 0.77 17.38
C PRO A 189 11.06 0.71 18.04
N LYS A 190 11.24 1.45 19.15
CA LYS A 190 12.50 1.50 19.91
C LYS A 190 13.02 0.13 20.31
N SER A 191 12.11 -0.80 20.59
CA SER A 191 12.42 -2.18 20.94
C SER A 191 13.20 -2.91 19.84
N PHE A 192 13.19 -2.44 18.59
CA PHE A 192 13.91 -3.01 17.44
C PHE A 192 15.06 -2.13 16.92
N GLU A 193 15.33 -0.96 17.52
CA GLU A 193 16.39 -0.04 17.05
C GLU A 193 17.79 -0.67 17.08
N GLN A 194 18.05 -1.57 18.04
CA GLN A 194 19.32 -2.29 18.15
C GLN A 194 19.63 -3.16 16.93
N ASP A 195 18.61 -3.52 16.14
CA ASP A 195 18.77 -4.32 14.94
C ASP A 195 19.16 -3.47 13.71
N LEU A 196 19.10 -2.14 13.80
CA LEU A 196 19.34 -1.18 12.72
C LEU A 196 20.81 -0.82 12.53
N GLY A 197 21.19 -0.37 11.34
CA GLY A 197 22.48 0.29 11.11
C GLY A 197 23.70 -0.59 11.41
N LYS A 198 23.56 -1.91 11.24
CA LYS A 198 24.67 -2.87 11.43
C LYS A 198 25.86 -2.58 10.50
N VAL A 199 25.60 -1.86 9.42
CA VAL A 199 26.57 -1.24 8.53
C VAL A 199 26.83 0.18 9.00
N SER A 200 28.10 0.48 9.35
CA SER A 200 28.60 1.80 9.76
C SER A 200 28.62 2.82 8.61
N LEU A 201 27.50 2.97 7.91
CA LEU A 201 27.31 3.89 6.79
C LEU A 201 26.46 5.08 7.23
N PRO A 202 26.69 6.28 6.67
CA PRO A 202 25.84 7.44 6.95
C PRO A 202 24.41 7.20 6.49
N PHE A 203 23.46 7.75 7.23
CA PHE A 203 22.06 7.71 6.87
C PHE A 203 21.67 8.95 6.08
N CYS A 204 20.99 8.72 4.96
CA CYS A 204 20.35 9.74 4.16
C CYS A 204 18.86 9.77 4.50
N ARG A 205 18.28 10.98 4.53
CA ARG A 205 16.85 11.18 4.74
C ARG A 205 16.26 11.84 3.52
N ALA A 206 15.15 11.30 3.01
CA ALA A 206 14.33 11.92 1.98
C ALA A 206 12.87 12.01 2.46
N ILE A 207 12.18 13.07 2.07
CA ILE A 207 10.74 13.21 2.31
C ILE A 207 10.01 12.86 1.01
N VAL A 208 9.16 11.83 1.06
CA VAL A 208 8.28 11.44 -0.03
C VAL A 208 6.93 12.08 0.21
N PHE A 209 6.50 12.93 -0.72
CA PHE A 209 5.18 13.53 -0.71
C PHE A 209 4.15 12.62 -1.38
N PRO A 210 2.87 12.71 -0.97
CA PRO A 210 1.80 11.95 -1.59
C PRO A 210 1.60 12.34 -3.06
N SER A 211 1.01 11.42 -3.82
CA SER A 211 0.58 11.66 -5.19
C SER A 211 -0.47 12.79 -5.27
N PRO A 212 -0.45 13.66 -6.30
CA PRO A 212 0.34 13.61 -7.54
C PRO A 212 1.61 14.45 -7.53
N ILE A 213 2.06 14.97 -6.39
CA ILE A 213 3.24 15.87 -6.31
C ILE A 213 4.47 15.14 -6.85
N PRO A 214 5.23 15.61 -7.87
CA PRO A 214 6.38 14.87 -8.39
C PRO A 214 7.35 14.41 -7.30
N VAL A 215 8.01 13.27 -7.50
CA VAL A 215 9.05 12.79 -6.59
C VAL A 215 10.23 13.76 -6.68
N ASN A 216 10.29 14.70 -5.74
CA ASN A 216 11.40 15.62 -5.58
C ASN A 216 12.31 15.09 -4.47
N THR A 217 13.59 14.94 -4.78
CA THR A 217 14.59 14.49 -3.81
C THR A 217 15.17 15.68 -3.07
N LEU A 218 14.62 16.00 -1.90
CA LEU A 218 15.38 16.68 -0.85
C LEU A 218 16.04 15.61 0.00
N SER A 219 17.24 15.18 -0.38
CA SER A 219 18.02 14.21 0.39
C SER A 219 19.14 14.88 1.16
N THR A 220 19.18 14.65 2.47
CA THR A 220 20.29 15.08 3.34
C THR A 220 20.93 13.84 3.94
N CYS A 221 22.24 13.65 3.76
CA CYS A 221 22.98 12.55 4.36
C CYS A 221 23.76 13.06 5.57
N ASN A 222 23.46 12.51 6.74
CA ASN A 222 24.13 12.82 8.00
C ASN A 222 24.75 11.55 8.58
N LEU A 223 25.84 11.73 9.32
CA LEU A 223 26.55 10.65 10.00
C LEU A 223 25.86 10.18 11.31
N SER A 224 24.81 10.86 11.75
CA SER A 224 24.11 10.64 13.01
C SER A 224 22.61 10.44 12.78
N ILE A 225 22.05 9.34 13.29
CA ILE A 225 20.61 9.16 13.56
C ILE A 225 20.30 9.75 14.94
#